data_AF-A0A915DNA7-F1
#
_entry.id   AF-A0A915DNA7-F1
#
_cell.length_a   1.000
_cell.length_b   1.000
_cell.length_c   1.000
_cell.angle_alpha   90.00
_cell.angle_beta   90.00
_cell.angle_gamma   90.00
#
_symmetry.space_group_name_H-M   'P 1'
#
loop_
_entity.id
_entity.type
_entity.pdbx_description
1 polymer ?
#
loop_
_entity_poly.entity_id
_entity_poly.type
_entity_poly.pdbx_seq_one_letter_code
_entity_poly.pdbx_strand_id
1 'polypeptide(L)'
;MSNQKESNSAQLSSSNDLDCSICMEMYNEPKLLPCGHMFCHKCVLQLKKGAPLTSSLARKVKIKCPNCRALVSVPKHAALPTVFTVKGMLSEY
;
A
#
# COMPACT_ATOMS: atom_id res chain seq x y z
N MET A 1 -21.48 26.92 38.93
CA MET A 1 -20.02 26.69 38.83
C MET A 1 -19.82 25.37 38.13
N SER A 2 -18.90 25.40 37.17
CA SER A 2 -18.57 24.42 36.15
C SER A 2 -18.22 23.03 36.68
N ASN A 3 -18.53 21.97 35.92
CA ASN A 3 -17.50 21.32 35.11
C ASN A 3 -18.02 20.16 34.24
N GLN A 4 -17.70 20.27 32.96
CA GLN A 4 -17.57 19.20 31.98
C GLN A 4 -16.75 18.01 32.49
N LYS A 5 -17.11 16.81 32.02
CA LYS A 5 -16.27 15.86 31.25
C LYS A 5 -16.83 14.48 31.50
N GLU A 6 -17.35 13.82 30.47
CA GLU A 6 -16.92 12.46 30.09
C GLU A 6 -17.09 12.36 28.58
N SER A 7 -15.96 12.49 27.89
CA SER A 7 -15.84 12.43 26.44
C SER A 7 -16.31 11.08 25.94
N ASN A 8 -17.17 11.08 24.93
CA ASN A 8 -17.55 9.91 24.16
C ASN A 8 -16.31 9.32 23.47
N SER A 9 -15.65 8.37 24.13
CA SER A 9 -14.51 7.64 23.60
C SER A 9 -14.98 6.41 22.84
N ALA A 10 -15.52 6.62 21.63
CA ALA A 10 -15.33 5.68 20.55
C ALA A 10 -14.18 6.21 19.69
N GLN A 11 -12.97 6.16 20.25
CA GLN A 11 -11.74 6.35 19.47
C GLN A 11 -11.68 5.22 18.45
N LEU A 12 -12.16 5.47 17.23
CA LEU A 12 -11.84 4.68 16.05
C LEU A 12 -10.33 4.84 15.80
N SER A 13 -9.54 4.09 16.55
CA SER A 13 -8.09 4.05 16.47
C SER A 13 -7.68 3.23 15.25
N SER A 14 -7.84 3.78 14.03
CA SER A 14 -7.40 3.09 12.81
C SER A 14 -7.10 4.09 11.69
N SER A 15 -6.26 5.09 11.94
CA SER A 15 -5.79 6.00 10.88
C SER A 15 -4.73 5.38 9.96
N ASN A 16 -4.44 4.07 10.08
CA ASN A 16 -3.31 3.45 9.37
C ASN A 16 -3.69 2.51 8.22
N ASP A 17 -4.98 2.41 7.86
CA ASP A 17 -5.41 1.58 6.72
C ASP A 17 -5.27 2.29 5.36
N LEU A 18 -4.92 3.59 5.37
CA LEU A 18 -4.84 4.44 4.19
C LEU A 18 -3.46 5.06 3.97
N ASP A 19 -2.47 4.77 4.82
CA ASP A 19 -1.10 5.22 4.67
C ASP A 19 -0.21 4.16 4.01
N CYS A 20 0.75 4.62 3.22
CA CYS A 20 1.74 3.76 2.62
C CYS A 20 2.89 3.49 3.59
N SER A 21 3.15 2.21 3.89
CA SER A 21 4.24 1.79 4.78
C SER A 21 5.67 2.13 4.28
N ILE A 22 5.81 2.76 3.10
CA ILE A 22 7.10 3.20 2.55
C ILE A 22 7.33 4.70 2.78
N CYS A 23 6.34 5.54 2.45
CA CYS A 23 6.45 7.00 2.60
C CYS A 23 5.74 7.54 3.84
N MET A 24 4.98 6.69 4.56
CA MET A 24 4.15 7.04 5.72
C MET A 24 3.16 8.18 5.42
N GLU A 25 2.80 8.35 4.16
CA GLU A 25 1.81 9.32 3.68
C GLU A 25 0.58 8.57 3.12
N MET A 26 -0.55 9.27 2.97
CA MET A 26 -1.74 8.70 2.35
C MET A 26 -1.43 8.11 0.97
N TYR A 27 -2.07 6.98 0.64
CA TYR A 27 -1.84 6.31 -0.64
C TYR A 27 -2.16 7.21 -1.84
N ASN A 28 -1.11 7.67 -2.52
CA ASN A 28 -1.23 8.34 -3.81
C ASN A 28 -1.06 7.33 -4.95
N GLU A 29 -2.16 7.00 -5.62
CA GLU A 29 -2.27 5.92 -6.62
C GLU A 29 -1.80 4.55 -6.08
N PRO A 30 -2.56 3.93 -5.15
CA PRO A 30 -2.20 2.65 -4.58
C PRO A 30 -2.07 1.56 -5.65
N LYS A 31 -0.92 0.90 -5.69
CA LYS A 31 -0.65 -0.25 -6.55
C LYS A 31 -0.62 -1.51 -5.70
N LEU A 32 -1.43 -2.51 -6.10
CA LEU A 32 -1.39 -3.83 -5.47
C LEU A 32 -0.24 -4.65 -6.05
N LEU A 33 0.64 -5.12 -5.19
CA LEU A 33 1.60 -6.17 -5.55
C LEU A 33 0.88 -7.52 -5.58
N PRO A 34 1.35 -8.50 -6.38
CA PRO A 34 0.74 -9.82 -6.44
C PRO A 34 0.91 -10.63 -5.14
N CYS A 35 1.64 -10.10 -4.14
CA CYS A 35 1.65 -10.62 -2.77
C CYS A 35 0.49 -10.10 -1.89
N GLY A 36 -0.40 -9.25 -2.42
CA GLY A 36 -1.55 -8.69 -1.70
C GLY A 36 -1.29 -7.39 -0.93
N HIS A 37 -0.09 -6.82 -0.99
CA HIS A 37 0.24 -5.57 -0.31
C HIS A 37 0.18 -4.36 -1.24
N MET A 38 -0.26 -3.23 -0.69
CA MET A 38 -0.51 -1.98 -1.41
C MET A 38 0.56 -0.94 -1.09
N PHE A 39 1.03 -0.21 -2.11
CA PHE A 39 1.99 0.89 -1.95
C PHE A 39 1.70 2.01 -2.95
N CYS A 40 2.13 3.24 -2.68
CA CYS A 40 2.01 4.34 -3.64
C CYS A 40 2.72 4.00 -4.96
N HIS A 41 2.17 4.47 -6.08
CA HIS A 41 2.77 4.28 -7.40
C HIS A 41 4.26 4.70 -7.42
N LYS A 42 4.56 5.86 -6.84
CA LYS A 42 5.93 6.37 -6.72
C LYS A 42 6.83 5.44 -5.89
N CYS A 43 6.32 4.90 -4.78
CA CYS A 43 7.07 3.97 -3.93
C CYS A 43 7.35 2.65 -4.66
N VAL A 44 6.38 2.12 -5.42
CA VAL A 44 6.60 0.93 -6.26
C VAL A 44 7.64 1.20 -7.35
N LEU A 45 7.63 2.38 -7.98
CA LEU A 45 8.66 2.76 -8.96
C LEU A 45 10.05 2.80 -8.32
N GLN A 46 10.18 3.31 -7.10
CA GLN A 46 11.46 3.31 -6.38
C GLN A 46 11.92 1.87 -6.06
N LEU A 47 11.01 0.98 -5.65
CA LEU A 47 11.31 -0.44 -5.47
C LEU A 47 11.81 -1.10 -6.76
N LYS A 48 11.24 -0.74 -7.92
CA LYS A 48 11.73 -1.24 -9.23
C LYS A 48 13.14 -0.76 -9.55
N LYS A 49 13.52 0.47 -9.18
CA LYS A 49 14.85 1.04 -9.44
C LYS A 49 15.94 0.39 -8.56
N GLY A 50 15.62 0.08 -7.31
CA GLY A 50 16.54 -0.58 -6.38
C GLY A 50 16.58 -2.11 -6.51
N ALA A 51 15.72 -2.71 -7.33
CA ALA A 51 15.70 -4.14 -7.55
C ALA A 51 16.86 -4.60 -8.44
N PRO A 52 17.44 -5.78 -8.18
CA PRO A 52 18.44 -6.35 -9.08
C PRO A 52 17.79 -6.50 -10.45
N LEU A 53 18.35 -5.81 -11.45
CA LEU A 53 17.91 -5.91 -12.82
C LEU A 53 18.09 -7.37 -13.25
N THR A 54 16.99 -8.13 -13.25
CA THR A 54 16.94 -9.37 -14.02
C THR A 54 17.26 -8.97 -15.44
N SER A 55 18.29 -9.58 -16.02
CA SER A 55 18.84 -9.44 -17.39
C SER A 55 18.11 -8.45 -18.30
N SER A 56 18.82 -7.57 -19.02
CA SER A 56 18.21 -6.50 -19.86
C SER A 56 17.07 -6.98 -20.78
N LEU A 57 17.08 -8.26 -21.19
CA LEU A 57 16.05 -8.94 -21.99
C LEU A 57 14.75 -9.30 -21.23
N ALA A 58 14.76 -9.29 -19.90
CA ALA A 58 13.63 -9.62 -19.06
C ALA A 58 12.57 -8.51 -19.11
N ARG A 59 11.37 -8.88 -19.58
CA ARG A 59 10.16 -8.02 -19.63
C ARG A 59 9.53 -7.77 -18.24
N LYS A 60 10.02 -8.46 -17.20
CA LYS A 60 9.54 -8.40 -15.82
C LYS A 60 10.71 -8.10 -14.90
N VAL A 61 10.48 -7.30 -13.85
CA VAL A 61 11.43 -6.99 -12.77
C VAL A 61 10.97 -7.72 -11.52
N LYS A 62 11.91 -8.32 -10.78
CA LYS A 62 11.61 -8.93 -9.48
C LYS A 62 11.87 -7.90 -8.38
N ILE A 63 10.82 -7.44 -7.71
CA ILE A 63 10.95 -6.54 -6.55
C ILE A 63 10.68 -7.32 -5.25
N LYS A 64 11.27 -6.88 -4.14
CA LYS A 64 11.00 -7.44 -2.81
C LYS A 64 9.95 -6.59 -2.11
N CYS A 65 8.89 -7.22 -1.62
CA CYS A 65 7.88 -6.53 -0.83
C CYS A 65 8.45 -6.14 0.55
N PRO A 66 8.32 -4.89 1.01
CA PRO A 66 8.81 -4.50 2.34
C PRO A 66 7.96 -5.06 3.50
N ASN A 67 6.67 -5.31 3.28
CA ASN A 67 5.78 -5.85 4.33
C ASN A 67 5.96 -7.36 4.54
N CYS A 68 5.91 -8.17 3.48
CA CYS A 68 5.98 -9.63 3.61
C CYS A 68 7.29 -10.26 3.12
N ARG A 69 8.25 -9.47 2.62
CA ARG A 69 9.53 -9.93 2.05
C ARG A 69 9.41 -10.85 0.82
N ALA A 70 8.20 -11.08 0.31
CA ALA A 70 7.96 -11.86 -0.89
C ALA A 70 8.61 -11.22 -2.12
N LEU A 71 9.20 -12.06 -2.97
CA LEU A 71 9.70 -11.64 -4.28
C LEU A 71 8.57 -11.68 -5.30
N VAL A 72 8.18 -10.52 -5.81
CA VAL A 72 7.09 -10.40 -6.77
C VAL A 72 7.62 -9.94 -8.13
N SER A 73 7.11 -10.55 -9.20
CA SER A 73 7.48 -10.21 -10.57
C SER A 73 6.52 -9.16 -11.10
N VAL A 74 6.99 -7.93 -11.28
CA VAL A 74 6.22 -6.81 -11.81
C VAL A 74 6.66 -6.51 -13.25
N PRO A 75 5.75 -6.21 -14.17
CA PRO A 75 6.12 -5.85 -15.54
C PRO A 75 6.93 -4.53 -15.59
N LYS A 76 7.92 -4.45 -16.50
CA LYS A 76 8.71 -3.22 -16.72
C LYS A 76 7.84 -2.07 -17.23
N HIS A 77 6.99 -2.35 -18.20
CA HIS A 77 6.19 -1.34 -18.91
C HIS A 77 4.68 -1.39 -18.65
N ALA A 78 4.17 -2.43 -17.98
CA ALA A 78 2.74 -2.49 -17.69
C ALA A 78 2.44 -1.90 -16.30
N ALA A 79 1.35 -1.14 -16.23
CA ALA A 79 0.81 -0.65 -14.98
C ALA A 79 0.28 -1.83 -14.16
N LEU A 80 0.67 -1.91 -12.89
CA LEU A 80 0.00 -2.82 -11.96
C LEU A 80 -1.44 -2.35 -11.73
N PRO A 81 -2.39 -3.27 -11.49
CA PRO A 81 -3.76 -2.90 -11.17
C PRO A 81 -3.73 -1.94 -9.97
N THR A 82 -4.31 -0.76 -10.18
CA THR A 82 -4.69 0.12 -9.09
C THR A 82 -5.89 -0.54 -8.44
N VAL A 83 -5.76 -0.95 -7.19
CA VAL A 83 -6.92 -1.40 -6.44
C VAL A 83 -7.54 -0.17 -5.79
N PHE A 84 -8.69 0.23 -6.32
CA PHE A 84 -9.62 1.04 -5.55
C PHE A 84 -10.31 0.05 -4.62
N THR A 85 -9.72 -0.20 -3.44
CA THR A 85 -10.47 -0.85 -2.37
C THR A 85 -11.55 0.15 -1.98
N VAL A 86 -12.69 0.06 -2.65
CA VAL A 86 -13.94 0.58 -2.14
C VAL A 86 -14.08 -0.03 -0.75
N LYS A 87 -14.00 0.84 0.25
CA LYS A 87 -14.39 0.59 1.62
C LYS A 87 -15.88 0.24 1.59
N GLY A 88 -16.16 -1.03 1.30
CA GLY A 88 -17.48 -1.60 1.14
C GLY A 88 -17.69 -2.68 2.18
N MET A 89 -18.04 -2.23 3.38
CA MET A 89 -18.86 -2.97 4.35
C MET A 89 -18.20 -4.18 5.03
N LEU A 90 -17.41 -3.90 6.07
CA LEU A 90 -17.66 -4.64 7.30
C LEU A 90 -18.81 -3.94 8.02
N SER A 91 -19.83 -4.75 8.32
CA SER A 91 -20.87 -4.49 9.32
C SER A 91 -22.00 -3.55 8.89
N GLU A 92 -22.96 -4.07 8.13
CA GLU A 92 -24.37 -3.78 8.46
C GLU A 92 -25.06 -5.14 8.67
N TYR A 93 -25.30 -5.44 9.95
CA TYR A 93 -26.03 -6.56 10.57
C TYR A 93 -25.31 -7.90 10.81
#